data_AF-A0A7Y7IXU8-F1
#
_entry.id   AF-A0A7Y7IXU8-F1
#
_cell.length_a   1.000
_cell.length_b   1.000
_cell.length_c   1.000
_cell.angle_alpha   90.00
_cell.angle_beta   90.00
_cell.angle_gamma   90.00
#
_symmetry.space_group_name_H-M   'P 1'
#
loop_
_entity.id
_entity.type
_entity.pdbx_description
1 polymer ?
#
loop_
_entity_poly.entity_id
_entity_poly.type
_entity_poly.pdbx_seq_one_letter_code
_entity_poly.pdbx_strand_id
1 'polypeptide(L)' 'MTPSARLAAAIDLLTAIEDTPRRPADAVANAFFRERRYIGGGDRRAISARVWAVLRHWRRLAWWIGRGGAAP' A
#
# COMPACT_ATOMS: atom_id res chain seq x y z
N MET A 1 -13.69 -0.55 10.05
CA MET A 1 -13.45 -0.12 8.66
C MET A 1 -14.15 -1.07 7.70
N THR A 2 -14.82 -0.58 6.65
CA THR A 2 -15.42 -1.46 5.62
C THR A 2 -14.34 -2.10 4.74
N PRO A 3 -14.62 -3.22 4.04
CA PRO A 3 -13.67 -3.81 3.09
C PRO A 3 -13.19 -2.81 2.03
N SER A 4 -14.09 -1.99 1.48
CA SER A 4 -13.75 -0.96 0.50
C SER A 4 -12.82 0.10 1.09
N ALA A 5 -13.05 0.52 2.34
CA ALA A 5 -12.17 1.46 3.01
C ALA A 5 -10.76 0.86 3.22
N ARG A 6 -10.64 -0.42 3.57
CA ARG A 6 -9.33 -1.11 3.66
C ARG A 6 -8.59 -1.11 2.32
N LEU A 7 -9.31 -1.33 1.22
CA LEU A 7 -8.73 -1.29 -0.11
C LEU A 7 -8.24 0.13 -0.45
N ALA A 8 -9.06 1.14 -0.21
CA ALA A 8 -8.68 2.54 -0.41
C ALA A 8 -7.43 2.91 0.39
N ALA A 9 -7.36 2.55 1.67
CA ALA A 9 -6.18 2.82 2.48
C ALA A 9 -4.92 2.05 2.03
N ALA A 10 -5.07 0.88 1.41
CA ALA A 10 -3.94 0.17 0.83
C ALA A 10 -3.41 0.86 -0.43
N ILE A 11 -4.30 1.44 -1.24
CA ILE A 11 -3.93 2.29 -2.38
C ILE A 11 -3.21 3.54 -1.89
N ASP A 12 -3.81 4.29 -0.95
CA ASP A 12 -3.19 5.49 -0.37
C ASP A 12 -1.78 5.21 0.18
N LEU A 13 -1.60 4.07 0.86
CA LEU A 13 -0.29 3.70 1.41
C LEU A 13 0.71 3.33 0.31
N LEU A 14 0.31 2.64 -0.75
CA LEU A 14 1.20 2.37 -1.89
C LEU A 14 1.63 3.67 -2.57
N THR A 15 0.70 4.58 -2.81
CA THR A 15 1.00 5.91 -3.36
C THR A 15 1.96 6.69 -2.46
N ALA A 16 1.73 6.72 -1.14
CA ALA A 16 2.63 7.39 -0.21
C ALA A 16 4.06 6.81 -0.20
N ILE A 17 4.20 5.50 -0.41
CA ILE A 17 5.51 4.83 -0.51
C ILE A 17 6.21 5.25 -1.81
N GLU A 18 5.48 5.26 -2.93
CA GLU A 18 5.99 5.66 -4.24
C GLU A 18 6.43 7.14 -4.26
N ASP A 19 5.64 8.02 -3.68
CA ASP A 19 5.91 9.46 -3.59
C ASP A 19 7.12 9.79 -2.69
N THR A 20 7.61 8.82 -1.90
CA THR A 20 8.72 9.01 -0.95
C THR A 20 9.90 8.05 -1.21
N PRO A 21 10.56 8.11 -2.38
CA PRO A 21 11.54 7.09 -2.79
C PRO A 21 12.80 7.02 -1.91
N ARG A 22 13.08 8.07 -1.13
CA ARG A 22 14.23 8.13 -0.21
C ARG A 22 13.92 7.56 1.18
N ARG A 23 12.68 7.19 1.45
CA ARG A 23 12.24 6.72 2.78
C ARG A 23 11.86 5.24 2.70
N PRO A 24 12.33 4.41 3.65
CA PRO A 24 11.93 3.01 3.71
C PRO A 24 10.41 2.83 3.81
N ALA A 25 9.87 1.85 3.08
CA ALA A 25 8.42 1.61 3.00
C ALA A 25 7.77 1.32 4.36
N ASP A 26 8.50 0.64 5.25
CA ASP A 26 8.10 0.37 6.63
C ASP A 26 8.02 1.66 7.47
N ALA A 27 8.96 2.59 7.28
CA ALA A 27 8.93 3.90 7.93
C ALA A 27 7.77 4.77 7.45
N VAL A 28 7.40 4.68 6.17
CA VAL A 28 6.19 5.33 5.61
C VAL A 28 4.93 4.71 6.19
N ALA A 29 4.82 3.37 6.17
CA ALA A 29 3.68 2.64 6.72
C ALA A 29 3.47 2.94 8.22
N ASN A 30 4.56 3.01 9.00
CA ASN A 30 4.50 3.33 10.42
C ASN A 30 3.89 4.73 10.66
N ALA A 31 4.30 5.75 9.90
CA ALA A 31 3.71 7.08 9.99
C ALA A 31 2.24 7.09 9.54
N PHE A 32 1.95 6.46 8.39
CA PHE A 32 0.59 6.34 7.84
C PHE A 32 -0.41 5.75 8.84
N PHE A 33 -0.02 4.71 9.58
CA PHE A 33 -0.89 4.11 10.60
C PHE A 33 -0.96 4.90 11.91
N ARG A 34 0.07 5.69 12.23
CA ARG A 34 0.07 6.55 13.43
C ARG A 34 -0.90 7.73 13.29
N GLU A 35 -1.00 8.32 12.10
CA GLU A 35 -1.85 9.48 11.84
C GLU A 35 -3.35 9.13 11.84
N ARG A 36 -3.71 7.85 11.70
CA ARG A 36 -5.11 7.39 11.61
C ARG A 36 -5.65 6.93 12.96
N ARG A 37 -6.38 7.80 13.66
CA ARG A 37 -6.95 7.56 15.00
C ARG A 37 -7.90 6.34 15.09
N TYR A 38 -8.66 6.07 14.04
CA TYR A 38 -9.75 5.08 14.06
C TYR A 38 -9.41 3.74 13.37
N ILE A 39 -8.13 3.46 13.12
CA ILE A 39 -7.72 2.20 12.46
C ILE A 39 -7.35 1.12 13.48
N GLY A 40 -8.17 0.05 13.53
CA GLY A 40 -7.97 -1.07 14.44
C GLY A 40 -6.84 -2.01 14.00
N GLY A 41 -6.32 -2.84 14.92
CA GLY A 41 -5.23 -3.77 14.64
C GLY A 41 -5.53 -4.79 13.52
N GLY A 42 -6.79 -5.22 13.40
CA GLY A 42 -7.24 -6.08 12.29
C GLY A 42 -7.16 -5.37 10.93
N ASP A 43 -7.55 -4.10 10.88
CA ASP A 43 -7.48 -3.27 9.67
C ASP A 43 -6.02 -3.05 9.26
N ARG A 44 -5.15 -2.70 10.22
CA ARG A 44 -3.69 -2.55 10.00
C ARG A 44 -3.08 -3.81 9.39
N ARG A 45 -3.42 -4.99 9.92
CA ARG A 45 -2.96 -6.28 9.39
C ARG A 45 -3.45 -6.52 7.97
N ALA A 46 -4.74 -6.30 7.70
CA ALA A 46 -5.32 -6.51 6.38
C ALA A 46 -4.71 -5.59 5.31
N ILE A 47 -4.53 -4.30 5.64
CA ILE A 47 -3.91 -3.31 4.76
C ILE A 47 -2.43 -3.68 4.52
N SER A 48 -1.68 -3.91 5.59
CA SER A 48 -0.25 -4.27 5.49
C SER A 48 -0.05 -5.53 4.65
N ALA A 49 -0.84 -6.58 4.88
CA ALA A 49 -0.75 -7.82 4.11
C ALA A 49 -0.92 -7.58 2.61
N ARG A 50 -1.87 -6.72 2.22
CA ARG A 50 -2.10 -6.37 0.81
C ARG A 50 -0.97 -5.54 0.23
N VAL A 51 -0.54 -4.48 0.93
CA VAL A 51 0.56 -3.60 0.48
C VAL A 51 1.85 -4.40 0.28
N TRP A 52 2.25 -5.21 1.26
CA TRP A 52 3.46 -6.01 1.15
C TRP A 52 3.35 -7.12 0.10
N ALA A 53 2.15 -7.66 -0.13
CA ALA A 53 1.93 -8.57 -1.25
C ALA A 53 2.15 -7.86 -2.58
N VAL A 54 1.65 -6.64 -2.78
CA VAL A 54 1.89 -5.84 -4.00
C VAL A 54 3.39 -5.55 -4.17
N LEU A 55 4.05 -5.01 -3.15
CA LEU A 55 5.47 -4.66 -3.22
C LEU A 55 6.37 -5.86 -3.53
N ARG A 56 6.13 -7.02 -2.91
CA ARG A 56 6.90 -8.25 -3.20
C ARG A 56 6.73 -8.74 -4.63
N HIS A 57 5.62 -8.42 -5.27
CA HIS A 57 5.33 -8.84 -6.65
C HIS A 57 5.42 -7.67 -7.64
N TRP A 58 5.97 -6.52 -7.23
CA TRP A 58 5.94 -5.27 -7.99
C TRP A 58 6.48 -5.44 -9.40
N ARG A 59 7.67 -6.01 -9.55
CA ARG A 59 8.30 -6.23 -10.88
C ARG A 59 7.43 -7.09 -11.80
N ARG A 60 6.78 -8.12 -11.26
CA ARG A 60 5.89 -9.00 -12.04
C ARG A 60 4.61 -8.27 -12.43
N LEU A 61 4.00 -7.54 -11.51
CA LEU A 61 2.78 -6.78 -11.75
C LEU A 61 3.04 -5.66 -12.77
N ALA A 62 4.10 -4.88 -12.57
CA ALA A 62 4.53 -3.83 -13.48
C ALA A 62 4.76 -4.33 -14.90
N TRP A 63 5.36 -5.52 -15.06
CA TRP A 63 5.54 -6.12 -16.37
C TRP A 63 4.21 -6.42 -17.08
N TRP A 64 3.23 -7.00 -16.36
CA TRP A 64 1.91 -7.27 -16.92
C TRP A 64 1.13 -5.99 -17.21
N ILE A 65 1.19 -5.00 -16.33
CA ILE A 65 0.52 -3.70 -16.49
C ILE A 65 1.07 -2.97 -17.72
N GLY A 66 2.39 -2.95 -17.89
CA GLY A 66 3.05 -2.37 -19.06
C GLY A 66 2.63 -3.05 -20.38
N ARG A 67 2.39 -4.37 -20.37
CA ARG A 67 1.85 -5.09 -21.54
C ARG A 67 0.40 -4.71 -21.87
N GLY A 68 -0.36 -4.24 -20.89
CA GLY A 68 -1.71 -3.71 -21.07
C GLY A 68 -1.74 -2.25 -21.53
N GLY A 69 -0.59 -1.60 -21.71
CA GLY A 69 -0.51 -0.20 -22.11
C GLY A 69 -0.72 0.81 -20.97
N ALA A 70 -0.67 0.35 -19.71
CA ALA A 70 -0.77 1.21 -18.54
C ALA A 70 0.59 1.32 -17.83
N ALA A 71 0.78 2.42 -17.09
CA ALA A 71 1.87 2.53 -16.12
C ALA A 71 1.45 1.87 -14.80
N PRO A 72 2.34 1.10 -14.14
CA PRO A 72 2.10 0.61 -12.79
C PRO A 72 2.03 1.73 -11.76
#